data_AF-A0A428ZAH8-F1
#
_entry.id   AF-A0A428ZAH8-F1
#
_cell.length_a   1.000
_cell.length_b   1.000
_cell.length_c   1.000
_cell.angle_alpha   90.00
_cell.angle_beta   90.00
_cell.angle_gamma   90.00
#
_symmetry.space_group_name_H-M   'P 1'
#
loop_
_entity.id
_entity.type
_entity.pdbx_description
1 polymer ?
#
loop_
_entity_poly.entity_id
_entity_poly.type
_entity_poly.pdbx_seq_one_letter_code
_entity_poly.pdbx_strand_id
1 'polypeptide(L)' 'MVVAELGLGPDELDRHALLDVARCVVRDVGGSAAPLTCFLLGVAVGRGMSLSEATSRVSTVVETWRGVDWRD' A
#
# COMPACT_ATOMS: atom_id res chain seq x y z
N MET A 1 4.50 8.81 19.92
CA MET A 1 3.73 8.19 18.80
C MET A 1 4.76 7.64 17.83
N VAL A 2 4.60 6.42 17.31
CA VAL A 2 5.62 5.70 16.50
C VAL A 2 6.31 6.59 15.43
N VAL A 3 5.58 7.52 14.82
CA VAL A 3 6.09 8.54 13.87
C VAL A 3 7.28 9.33 14.43
N ALA A 4 7.18 9.85 15.65
CA ALA A 4 8.25 10.63 16.29
C ALA A 4 9.46 9.78 16.67
N GLU A 5 9.24 8.53 17.09
CA GLU A 5 10.33 7.58 17.41
C GLU A 5 11.15 7.19 16.18
N LEU A 6 10.56 7.30 14.98
CA LEU A 6 11.23 7.08 13.71
C LEU A 6 11.85 8.36 13.12
N GLY A 7 11.77 9.49 13.84
CA GLY A 7 12.30 10.78 13.38
C GLY A 7 11.50 11.41 12.23
N LEU A 8 10.23 11.01 12.05
CA LEU A 8 9.36 11.50 10.98
C LEU A 8 8.43 12.61 11.50
N GLY A 9 8.11 13.56 10.62
CA GLY A 9 7.04 14.54 10.82
C GLY A 9 5.63 13.95 10.64
N PRO A 10 4.60 14.52 11.30
CA PRO A 10 3.22 14.03 11.23
C PRO A 10 2.59 14.16 9.83
N ASP A 11 3.15 15.00 8.97
CA ASP A 11 2.66 15.31 7.62
C ASP A 11 3.54 14.70 6.51
N GLU A 12 4.61 13.97 6.88
CA GLU A 12 5.51 13.33 5.90
C GLU A 12 4.88 12.12 5.20
N LEU A 13 3.77 11.62 5.74
CA LEU A 13 3.03 10.49 5.19
C LEU A 13 1.58 10.87 4.93
N ASP A 14 1.13 10.72 3.69
CA ASP A 14 -0.29 10.70 3.36
C ASP A 14 -0.91 9.40 3.90
N ARG A 15 -1.36 9.47 5.16
CA ARG A 15 -2.00 8.35 5.86
C ARG A 15 -3.29 7.90 5.17
N HIS A 16 -4.02 8.81 4.54
CA HIS A 16 -5.29 8.48 3.89
C HIS A 16 -5.04 7.62 2.67
N ALA A 17 -4.11 8.03 1.79
CA ALA A 17 -3.73 7.26 0.63
C ALA A 17 -3.22 5.84 0.99
N LEU A 18 -2.39 5.74 2.04
CA LEU A 18 -1.87 4.44 2.48
C LEU A 18 -2.97 3.52 3.07
N LEU A 19 -3.91 4.08 3.84
CA LEU A 19 -5.02 3.30 4.39
C LEU A 19 -6.03 2.90 3.31
N ASP A 20 -6.23 3.73 2.29
CA ASP A 20 -7.11 3.41 1.16
C ASP A 20 -6.59 2.24 0.35
N VAL A 21 -5.29 2.22 0.02
CA VAL A 21 -4.71 1.09 -0.71
C VAL A 21 -4.71 -0.18 0.15
N ALA A 22 -4.47 -0.06 1.46
CA ALA A 22 -4.55 -1.21 2.37
C ALA A 22 -5.98 -1.80 2.41
N ARG A 23 -7.00 -0.94 2.49
CA ARG A 23 -8.41 -1.37 2.42
C ARG A 23 -8.75 -2.05 1.10
N CYS A 24 -8.24 -1.52 -0.02
CA CYS A 24 -8.38 -2.13 -1.33
C CYS A 24 -7.82 -3.56 -1.32
N VAL A 25 -6.58 -3.74 -0.86
CA VAL A 25 -5.92 -5.06 -0.79
C VAL A 25 -6.65 -6.03 0.15
N VAL A 26 -7.11 -5.58 1.32
CA VAL A 26 -7.89 -6.45 2.24
C VAL A 26 -9.14 -6.97 1.55
N ARG A 27 -9.88 -6.08 0.86
CA ARG A 27 -11.15 -6.40 0.21
C ARG A 27 -10.96 -7.35 -0.98
N ASP A 28 -9.91 -7.14 -1.75
CA ASP A 28 -9.79 -7.72 -3.10
C ASP A 28 -8.73 -8.83 -3.21
N VAL A 29 -7.83 -8.95 -2.23
CA VAL A 29 -6.74 -9.95 -2.21
C VAL A 29 -6.75 -10.78 -0.93
N GLY A 30 -6.88 -10.14 0.22
CA GLY A 30 -6.99 -10.82 1.52
C GLY A 30 -6.29 -10.08 2.66
N GLY A 31 -6.75 -10.34 3.89
CA GLY A 31 -6.30 -9.62 5.09
C GLY A 31 -4.80 -9.70 5.37
N SER A 32 -4.17 -10.85 5.09
CA SER A 32 -2.71 -11.04 5.27
C SER A 32 -1.87 -10.33 4.21
N ALA A 33 -2.42 -10.01 3.04
CA ALA A 33 -1.70 -9.35 1.95
C ALA A 33 -1.49 -7.85 2.23
N ALA A 34 -2.43 -7.20 2.94
CA ALA A 34 -2.38 -5.76 3.20
C ALA A 34 -1.10 -5.27 3.91
N PRO A 35 -0.65 -5.85 5.05
CA PRO A 35 0.58 -5.39 5.70
C PRO A 35 1.84 -5.61 4.84
N LEU A 36 1.88 -6.71 4.07
CA LEU A 36 2.99 -6.98 3.15
C LEU A 36 3.03 -5.97 2.01
N THR A 37 1.88 -5.64 1.43
CA THR A 37 1.76 -4.62 0.38
C THR A 37 2.18 -3.25 0.90
N CYS A 38 1.76 -2.85 2.10
CA CYS A 38 2.17 -1.58 2.71
C CYS A 38 3.70 -1.51 2.94
N PHE A 39 4.32 -2.61 3.36
CA PHE A 39 5.78 -2.67 3.51
C PHE A 39 6.50 -2.50 2.16
N LEU A 40 6.05 -3.20 1.12
CA LEU A 40 6.63 -3.09 -0.23
C LEU A 40 6.43 -1.70 -0.84
N LEU A 41 5.29 -1.05 -0.56
CA LEU A 41 5.04 0.36 -0.88
C LEU A 41 6.11 1.25 -0.25
N GLY A 42 6.39 1.07 1.04
CA GLY A 42 7.47 1.79 1.73
C GLY A 42 8.84 1.56 1.09
N VAL A 43 9.15 0.32 0.69
CA VAL A 43 10.40 -0.01 -0.04
C VAL A 43 10.47 0.72 -1.39
N ALA A 44 9.38 0.75 -2.16
CA ALA A 44 9.33 1.42 -3.45
C ALA A 44 9.50 2.95 -3.29
N VAL A 45 8.84 3.54 -2.29
CA VAL A 45 8.99 4.96 -1.96
C VAL A 45 10.42 5.29 -1.54
N GLY A 46 11.03 4.46 -0.69
CA GLY A 46 12.44 4.60 -0.31
C GLY A 46 13.43 4.47 -1.48
N ARG A 47 13.00 3.89 -2.60
CA ARG A 47 13.78 3.81 -3.86
C ARG A 47 13.53 4.99 -4.81
N GLY A 48 12.73 5.98 -4.39
CA GLY A 48 12.47 7.21 -5.15
C GLY A 48 11.14 7.24 -5.91
N MET A 49 10.28 6.23 -5.77
CA MET A 49 8.93 6.30 -6.32
C MET A 49 8.06 7.23 -5.48
N SER A 50 7.21 8.06 -6.10
CA SER A 50 6.25 8.84 -5.31
C SER A 50 5.20 7.91 -4.68
N LEU A 51 4.68 8.28 -3.50
CA LEU A 51 3.63 7.50 -2.84
C LEU A 51 2.38 7.36 -3.73
N SER A 52 1.97 8.45 -4.39
CA SER A 52 0.84 8.46 -5.34
C SER A 52 1.03 7.50 -6.52
N GLU A 53 2.23 7.49 -7.10
CA GLU A 53 2.54 6.54 -8.17
C GLU A 53 2.50 5.09 -7.67
N ALA A 54 3.09 4.83 -6.50
CA ALA A 54 3.14 3.49 -5.93
C ALA A 54 1.74 2.96 -5.57
N THR A 55 0.88 3.78 -4.95
CA THR A 55 -0.49 3.39 -4.60
C THR A 55 -1.37 3.19 -5.83
N SER A 56 -1.18 4.01 -6.88
CA SER A 56 -1.86 3.86 -8.16
C SER A 56 -1.52 2.52 -8.83
N ARG A 57 -0.21 2.19 -8.93
CA ARG A 57 0.24 0.91 -9.48
C ARG A 57 -0.32 -0.30 -8.72
N VAL A 58 -0.28 -0.25 -7.39
CA VAL A 58 -0.85 -1.33 -6.57
C VAL A 58 -2.35 -1.48 -6.84
N SER A 59 -3.09 -0.38 -6.90
CA SER A 59 -4.53 -0.41 -7.18
C SER A 59 -4.83 -1.05 -8.54
N THR A 60 -4.09 -0.69 -9.59
CA THR A 60 -4.22 -1.31 -10.93
C THR A 60 -3.91 -2.81 -10.92
N VAL A 61 -2.86 -3.25 -10.20
CA VAL A 61 -2.52 -4.67 -10.10
C VAL A 61 -3.61 -5.45 -9.36
N VAL A 62 -4.10 -4.90 -8.24
CA VAL A 62 -5.20 -5.51 -7.46
C VAL A 62 -6.48 -5.61 -8.29
N GLU A 63 -6.80 -4.60 -9.08
CA GLU A 63 -7.93 -4.64 -10.03
C GLU A 63 -7.76 -5.76 -11.08
N THR A 64 -6.54 -6.01 -11.52
CA THR A 64 -6.24 -7.10 -12.46
C THR A 64 -6.45 -8.47 -11.80
N TRP A 65 -6.10 -8.61 -10.53
CA TRP A 65 -6.27 -9.86 -9.77
C TRP A 65 -7.73 -10.17 -9.44
N ARG A 66 -8.62 -9.18 -9.38
CA ARG A 66 -10.07 -9.43 -9.26
C ARG A 66 -10.62 -10.31 -10.39
N GLY A 67 -9.96 -10.32 -11.55
CA GLY A 67 -10.33 -11.13 -12.70
C GLY A 67 -9.66 -12.51 -12.75
N VAL A 68 -8.73 -12.80 -11.84
CA VAL A 68 -8.04 -14.09 -11.73
C VAL A 68 -8.66 -14.82 -10.55
N ASP A 69 -9.42 -15.89 -10.81
CA ASP A 69 -9.80 -16.81 -9.74
C ASP A 69 -8.49 -17.44 -9.24
N TRP A 70 -8.14 -17.25 -7.97
CA TRP A 70 -6.95 -17.88 -7.39
C TRP A 70 -7.06 -19.41 -7.34
N ARG A 71 -8.24 -19.97 -7.70
CA ARG A 71 -8.48 -21.39 -7.91
C ARG A 71 -8.10 -21.89 -9.32
N ASP A 72 -7.69 -21.03 -10.24
CA ASP A 72 -7.05 -21.39 -11.51
C ASP A 72 -5.51 -21.50 -11.36
#